data_AF-A0A914HS80-F1
#
_entry.id   AF-A0A914HS80-F1
#
_cell.length_a   1.000
_cell.length_b   1.000
_cell.length_c   1.000
_cell.angle_alpha   90.00
_cell.angle_beta   90.00
_cell.angle_gamma   90.00
#
_symmetry.space_group_name_H-M   'P 1'
#
loop_
_entity.id
_entity.type
_entity.pdbx_description
1 polymer ?
#
loop_
_entity_poly.entity_id
_entity_poly.type
_entity_poly.pdbx_seq_one_letter_code
_entity_poly.pdbx_strand_id
1 'polypeptide(L)'
;MKLAICNLVLESTTKPNFVADYLLYFMNKFGDFSYVDFLKMDAPSNDIKRVLLAVSKLQNITTKVYNVPGVERAWDTHSAGKNFLELFQKRATDRFLDRDLL
;
A
#
# COMPACT_ATOMS: atom_id res chain seq x y z
N MET A 1 3.84 6.04 13.11
CA MET A 1 3.49 5.31 11.87
C MET A 1 4.57 4.32 11.42
N LYS A 2 5.88 4.56 11.64
CA LYS A 2 6.95 3.58 11.32
C LYS A 2 6.73 2.20 11.96
N LEU A 3 6.34 2.17 13.24
CA LEU A 3 5.98 0.91 13.93
C LEU A 3 4.80 0.17 13.27
N ALA A 4 3.83 0.90 12.71
CA ALA A 4 2.70 0.29 11.99
C ALA A 4 3.14 -0.31 10.65
N ILE A 5 4.09 0.32 9.94
CA ILE A 5 4.72 -0.26 8.75
C ILE A 5 5.43 -1.57 9.12
N CYS A 6 6.09 -1.64 10.28
CA CYS A 6 6.78 -2.85 10.76
C CYS A 6 5.85 -3.92 11.36
N ASN A 7 4.52 -3.74 11.29
CA ASN A 7 3.53 -4.63 11.91
C ASN A 7 3.72 -4.80 13.43
N LEU A 8 4.20 -3.76 14.12
CA LEU A 8 4.42 -3.75 15.58
C LEU A 8 3.28 -3.06 16.36
N VAL A 9 2.23 -2.63 15.67
CA VAL A 9 1.04 -2.00 16.25
C VAL A 9 -0.19 -2.76 15.79
N LEU A 10 -1.19 -2.88 16.67
CA LEU A 10 -2.43 -3.59 16.36
C LEU A 10 -3.14 -2.97 15.15
N GLU A 11 -3.62 -3.82 14.24
CA GLU A 11 -4.27 -3.35 13.03
C GLU A 11 -5.55 -2.56 13.32
N SER A 12 -6.33 -2.93 14.34
CA SER A 12 -7.57 -2.23 14.69
C SER A 12 -7.37 -0.76 15.09
N THR A 13 -6.16 -0.36 15.48
CA THR A 13 -5.82 1.01 15.84
C THR A 13 -5.24 1.81 14.68
N THR A 14 -5.02 1.18 13.52
CA THR A 14 -4.45 1.82 12.34
C THR A 14 -5.32 1.57 11.11
N LYS A 15 -5.45 2.58 10.23
CA LYS A 15 -6.13 2.38 8.95
C LYS A 15 -5.06 2.03 7.91
N PRO A 16 -5.10 0.82 7.30
CA PRO A 16 -4.05 0.36 6.38
C PRO A 16 -3.74 1.34 5.26
N ASN A 17 -4.76 2.03 4.73
CA ASN A 17 -4.58 3.02 3.66
C ASN A 17 -3.67 4.19 4.08
N PHE A 18 -3.78 4.69 5.32
CA PHE A 18 -2.93 5.78 5.80
C PHE A 18 -1.50 5.30 6.11
N VAL A 19 -1.35 4.06 6.56
CA VAL A 19 -0.02 3.45 6.78
C VAL A 19 0.67 3.21 5.43
N ALA A 20 -0.07 2.75 4.42
CA ALA A 20 0.41 2.54 3.06
C ALA A 20 0.80 3.85 2.38
N ASP A 21 0.02 4.92 2.55
CA ASP A 21 0.34 6.27 2.05
C ASP A 21 1.64 6.82 2.68
N TYR A 22 1.79 6.61 3.99
CA TYR A 22 3.01 7.00 4.70
C TYR A 22 4.25 6.20 4.24
N LEU A 23 4.08 4.90 3.95
CA LEU A 23 5.14 4.10 3.35
C LEU A 23 5.51 4.62 1.95
N LEU A 24 4.51 4.88 1.10
CA LEU A 24 4.71 5.41 -0.26
C LEU A 24 5.47 6.74 -0.24
N TYR A 25 5.10 7.65 0.66
CA TYR A 25 5.82 8.90 0.87
C TYR A 25 7.31 8.68 1.10
N PHE A 26 7.68 7.75 2.00
CA PHE A 26 9.09 7.47 2.28
C PHE A 26 9.81 6.78 1.13
N MET A 27 9.19 5.80 0.49
CA MET A 27 9.74 5.15 -0.69
C MET A 27 10.09 6.19 -1.75
N ASN A 28 9.15 7.08 -2.07
CA ASN A 28 9.39 8.16 -3.04
C ASN A 28 10.44 9.17 -2.53
N LYS A 29 10.42 9.55 -1.25
CA LYS A 29 11.40 10.47 -0.65
C LYS A 29 12.84 9.96 -0.77
N PHE A 30 13.05 8.66 -0.59
CA PHE A 30 14.37 8.03 -0.65
C PHE A 30 14.74 7.49 -2.04
N GLY A 31 13.90 7.70 -3.05
CA GLY A 31 14.12 7.25 -4.42
C GLY A 31 13.98 5.74 -4.61
N ASP A 32 13.30 5.06 -3.68
CA ASP A 32 12.97 3.65 -3.82
C ASP A 32 11.69 3.49 -4.66
N PHE A 33 11.89 3.22 -5.94
CA PHE A 33 10.82 2.96 -6.91
C PHE A 33 10.61 1.47 -7.18
N SER A 34 11.14 0.59 -6.32
CA SER A 34 11.03 -0.87 -6.49
C SER A 34 9.58 -1.37 -6.51
N TYR A 35 8.64 -0.59 -5.97
CA TYR A 35 7.21 -0.86 -6.05
C TYR A 35 6.65 -0.64 -7.46
N VAL A 36 7.21 0.25 -8.26
CA VAL A 36 6.75 0.56 -9.63
C VAL A 36 6.95 -0.67 -10.51
N ASP A 37 8.15 -1.24 -10.48
CA ASP A 37 8.49 -2.45 -11.22
C ASP A 37 7.65 -3.65 -10.75
N PHE A 38 7.52 -3.81 -9.43
CA PHE A 38 6.76 -4.91 -8.83
C PHE A 38 5.27 -4.84 -9.21
N LEU A 39 4.69 -3.65 -9.17
CA LEU A 39 3.29 -3.40 -9.50
C LEU A 39 3.04 -3.20 -10.99
N LYS A 40 4.09 -3.25 -11.82
CA LYS A 40 4.04 -2.98 -13.27
C LYS A 40 3.37 -1.64 -13.59
N MET A 41 3.68 -0.63 -12.79
CA MET A 41 3.24 0.74 -13.01
C MET A 41 4.12 1.42 -14.07
N ASP A 42 3.54 2.37 -14.78
CA ASP A 42 4.20 3.18 -15.79
C ASP A 42 5.23 4.16 -15.20
N ALA A 43 4.89 4.73 -14.04
CA ALA A 43 5.74 5.70 -13.35
C ALA A 43 5.49 5.67 -11.83
N PRO A 44 6.43 6.21 -11.03
CA PRO A 44 6.20 6.51 -9.62
C PRO A 44 4.96 7.40 -9.44
N SER A 45 4.25 7.19 -8.32
CA SER A 45 3.03 7.95 -8.01
C SER A 45 3.06 8.42 -6.56
N ASN A 46 2.60 9.65 -6.32
CA ASN A 46 2.31 10.17 -4.99
C ASN A 46 0.85 9.94 -4.57
N ASP A 47 0.00 9.48 -5.49
CA ASP A 47 -1.38 9.12 -5.17
C ASP A 47 -1.46 7.66 -4.72
N ILE A 48 -1.70 7.45 -3.43
CA ILE A 48 -1.88 6.12 -2.84
C ILE A 48 -3.05 5.37 -3.47
N LYS A 49 -4.13 6.03 -3.91
CA LYS A 49 -5.28 5.34 -4.52
C LYS A 49 -4.88 4.66 -5.82
N ARG A 50 -4.03 5.31 -6.62
CA ARG A 50 -3.49 4.75 -7.87
C ARG A 50 -2.63 3.52 -7.58
N VAL A 51 -1.77 3.58 -6.56
CA VAL A 51 -0.91 2.47 -6.14
C VAL A 51 -1.75 1.30 -5.63
N LEU A 52 -2.72 1.55 -4.75
CA LEU A 52 -3.59 0.51 -4.22
C LEU A 52 -4.48 -0.12 -5.31
N LEU A 53 -4.93 0.66 -6.28
CA LEU A 53 -5.65 0.13 -7.44
C LEU A 53 -4.76 -0.81 -8.28
N ALA A 54 -3.49 -0.48 -8.46
CA ALA A 54 -2.53 -1.36 -9.14
C ALA A 54 -2.32 -2.67 -8.36
N VAL A 55 -2.20 -2.59 -7.04
CA VAL A 55 -2.14 -3.77 -6.15
C VAL A 55 -3.41 -4.62 -6.28
N SER A 56 -4.60 -4.01 -6.17
CA SER A 56 -5.88 -4.72 -6.32
C SER A 56 -5.99 -5.42 -7.66
N LYS A 57 -5.55 -4.78 -8.76
CA LYS A 57 -5.55 -5.37 -10.10
C LYS A 57 -4.57 -6.53 -10.21
N LEU A 58 -3.33 -6.34 -9.74
CA LEU A 58 -2.28 -7.36 -9.80
C LEU A 58 -2.66 -8.63 -9.03
N GLN A 59 -3.30 -8.47 -7.87
CA GLN A 59 -3.70 -9.57 -6.99
C GLN A 59 -5.16 -10.00 -7.16
N ASN A 60 -5.87 -9.42 -8.13
CA ASN A 60 -7.28 -9.68 -8.43
C ASN A 60 -8.22 -9.56 -7.20
N ILE A 61 -8.05 -8.49 -6.42
CA ILE A 61 -8.79 -8.25 -5.18
C ILE A 61 -10.01 -7.38 -5.46
N THR A 62 -11.19 -7.97 -5.39
CA THR A 62 -12.47 -7.26 -5.60
C THR A 62 -13.39 -7.43 -4.40
N THR A 63 -14.17 -6.40 -4.11
CA THR A 63 -15.26 -6.47 -3.14
C THR A 63 -16.61 -6.25 -3.83
N LYS A 64 -17.67 -6.80 -3.23
CA LYS A 64 -19.04 -6.58 -3.68
C LYS A 64 -19.51 -5.24 -3.15
N VAL A 65 -19.96 -4.37 -4.04
CA VAL A 65 -20.56 -3.08 -3.70
C VAL A 65 -22.05 -3.17 -4.00
N TYR A 66 -22.86 -2.88 -3.00
CA TYR A 66 -24.31 -2.85 -3.13
C TYR A 66 -24.73 -1.43 -3.50
N ASN A 67 -25.11 -1.25 -4.76
CA ASN A 67 -25.70 -0.01 -5.27
C ASN A 67 -27.20 -0.26 -5.51
N VAL A 68 -28.06 0.76 -5.42
CA VAL A 68 -29.46 0.59 -5.85
C VAL A 68 -29.46 0.76 -7.38
N PRO A 69 -29.74 -0.28 -8.21
CA PRO A 69 -30.63 -1.43 -7.98
C PRO A 69 -29.95 -2.82 -7.96
N GLY A 70 -28.63 -2.94 -7.78
CA GLY A 70 -27.92 -4.23 -7.90
C GLY A 70 -26.55 -4.32 -7.21
N VAL A 71 -25.91 -5.49 -7.38
CA VAL A 71 -24.58 -5.76 -6.83
C VAL A 71 -23.54 -5.62 -7.93
N GLU A 72 -22.58 -4.72 -7.74
CA GLU A 72 -21.44 -4.54 -8.61
C GLU A 72 -20.16 -5.05 -7.95
N ARG A 73 -19.12 -5.29 -8.75
CA ARG A 73 -17.78 -5.59 -8.25
C ARG A 73 -16.91 -4.36 -8.40
N ALA A 74 -16.32 -3.91 -7.30
CA ALA A 74 -15.32 -2.86 -7.30
C ALA A 74 -13.97 -3.40 -6.82
N TRP A 75 -12.90 -2.74 -7.21
CA TRP A 75 -11.57 -3.05 -6.69
C TRP A 75 -11.50 -2.73 -5.19
N ASP A 76 -11.04 -3.70 -4.39
CA ASP A 76 -10.91 -3.50 -2.95
C ASP A 76 -9.55 -2.87 -2.63
N THR A 77 -9.57 -1.56 -2.42
CA THR A 77 -8.37 -0.81 -2.04
C THR A 77 -7.98 -1.03 -0.57
N HIS A 78 -8.91 -1.42 0.31
CA HIS A 78 -8.61 -1.61 1.73
C HIS A 78 -7.75 -2.87 1.94
N SER A 79 -8.18 -3.99 1.36
CA SER A 79 -7.41 -5.24 1.38
C SER A 79 -6.09 -5.09 0.61
N ALA A 80 -6.09 -4.33 -0.49
CA ALA A 80 -4.86 -3.99 -1.20
C ALA A 80 -3.87 -3.18 -0.36
N GLY A 81 -4.34 -2.30 0.52
CA GLY A 81 -3.49 -1.56 1.46
C GLY A 81 -2.70 -2.49 2.39
N LYS A 82 -3.36 -3.52 2.92
CA LYS A 82 -2.70 -4.54 3.75
C LYS A 82 -1.65 -5.31 2.96
N ASN A 83 -2.01 -5.76 1.76
CA ASN A 83 -1.10 -6.51 0.91
C ASN A 83 0.11 -5.68 0.47
N PHE A 84 -0.07 -4.39 0.21
CA PHE A 84 1.03 -3.48 -0.09
C PHE A 84 2.03 -3.39 1.07
N LEU A 85 1.53 -3.29 2.31
CA LEU A 85 2.37 -3.30 3.51
C LEU A 85 3.07 -4.63 3.72
N GLU A 86 2.36 -5.75 3.54
CA GLU A 86 2.97 -7.09 3.67
C GLU A 86 4.08 -7.33 2.65
N LEU A 87 3.92 -6.85 1.41
CA LEU A 87 4.95 -6.95 0.38
C LEU A 87 6.24 -6.25 0.81
N PHE A 88 6.12 -5.09 1.45
CA PHE A 88 7.25 -4.36 1.99
C PHE A 88 7.88 -5.08 3.20
N GLN A 89 7.05 -5.51 4.16
CA GLN A 89 7.51 -6.22 5.36
C GLN A 89 8.24 -7.53 5.02
N LYS A 90 7.76 -8.28 4.02
CA LYS A 90 8.38 -9.53 3.55
C LYS A 90 9.69 -9.28 2.78
N ARG A 91 9.84 -8.12 2.16
CA ARG A 91 11.07 -7.77 1.43
C ARG A 91 12.24 -7.42 2.35
N ALA A 92 12.02 -7.03 3.60
CA ALA A 92 13.03 -6.89 4.67
C ALA A 92 14.39 -6.23 4.28
N THR A 93 14.45 -5.47 3.19
CA THR A 93 15.71 -4.94 2.65
C THR A 93 15.93 -3.45 2.88
N ASP A 94 14.88 -2.70 3.18
CA ASP A 94 14.99 -1.25 2.99
C ASP A 94 15.11 -0.52 4.32
N ARG A 95 16.38 -0.38 4.74
CA ARG A 95 16.87 0.41 5.88
C ARG A 95 16.61 1.92 5.70
N PHE A 96 15.44 2.34 5.21
CA PHE A 96 15.14 3.76 5.01
C PHE A 96 14.29 4.36 6.13
N LEU A 97 13.55 3.54 6.88
CA LEU A 97 12.65 4.06 7.91
C LEU A 97 13.39 4.88 8.98
N ASP A 98 14.67 4.61 9.24
CA ASP A 98 15.46 5.34 10.24
C ASP A 98 16.55 6.27 9.66
N ARG A 99 16.55 6.51 8.34
CA ARG A 99 17.57 7.37 7.70
C ARG A 99 17.48 8.85 8.05
N ASP A 100 16.33 9.31 8.53
CA ASP A 100 16.16 10.71 8.94
C ASP A 100 16.84 11.05 10.29
N LEU A 101 17.45 10.08 10.97
CA LEU A 101 18.08 10.24 12.29
C LEU A 101 19.62 10.37 12.24
N LEU A 102 20.22 10.32 11.05
CA LEU A 102 21.66 10.49 10.81
C LEU A 102 21.92 11.74 9.99
#